data_AF-A0A373GP64-F1
#
_entry.id   AF-A0A373GP64-F1
#
_cell.length_a   1.000
_cell.length_b   1.000
_cell.length_c   1.000
_cell.angle_alpha   90.00
_cell.angle_beta   90.00
_cell.angle_gamma   90.00
#
_symmetry.space_group_name_H-M   'P 1'
#
loop_
_entity.id
_entity.type
_entity.pdbx_description
1 polymer ?
#
loop_
_entity_poly.entity_id
_entity_poly.type
_entity_poly.pdbx_seq_one_letter_code
_entity_poly.pdbx_strand_id
1 'polypeptide(L)' 'MKTIHKISGIFLWCVVGVFLGKSVYTYYDYTAHPGLYETWSAPWYTGILRDGVIAAVLIAVTLAVRWVIQRKMRKE' A
#
# COMPACT_ATOMS: atom_id res chain seq x y z
N MET A 1 25.57 -4.37 -5.40
CA MET A 1 24.34 -5.21 -5.33
C MET A 1 23.60 -5.13 -3.99
N LYS A 2 24.28 -5.16 -2.82
CA LYS A 2 23.61 -5.15 -1.49
C LYS A 2 22.74 -3.90 -1.22
N THR A 3 23.16 -2.73 -1.71
CA THR A 3 22.46 -1.46 -1.47
C THR A 3 21.12 -1.36 -2.19
N ILE A 4 21.02 -1.85 -3.44
CA ILE A 4 19.77 -1.82 -4.23
C ILE A 4 18.70 -2.69 -3.56
N HIS A 5 19.10 -3.85 -3.05
CA HIS A 5 18.20 -4.72 -2.32
C HIS A 5 17.72 -4.11 -1.01
N LYS A 6 18.60 -3.36 -0.33
CA LYS A 6 18.28 -2.62 0.91
C LYS A 6 17.30 -1.47 0.67
N ILE A 7 17.54 -0.66 -0.36
CA ILE A 7 16.68 0.50 -0.71
C ILE A 7 15.27 0.02 -1.08
N SER A 8 15.14 -1.02 -1.91
CA SER A 8 13.81 -1.57 -2.22
C SER A 8 13.11 -2.14 -1.00
N GLY A 9 13.84 -2.72 -0.04
CA GLY A 9 13.25 -3.22 1.21
C GLY A 9 12.70 -2.08 2.06
N ILE A 10 13.45 -0.98 2.18
CA ILE A 10 13.00 0.23 2.88
C ILE A 10 11.77 0.83 2.18
N PHE A 11 11.77 0.89 0.84
CA PHE A 11 10.65 1.39 0.07
C PHE A 11 9.38 0.55 0.28
N LEU A 12 9.50 -0.78 0.27
CA LEU A 12 8.40 -1.69 0.60
C LEU A 12 7.84 -1.42 2.00
N TRP A 13 8.72 -1.23 2.99
CA TRP A 13 8.31 -0.94 4.37
C TRP A 13 7.66 0.43 4.52
N CYS A 14 8.10 1.45 3.77
CA CYS A 14 7.42 2.73 3.70
C CYS A 14 6.01 2.60 3.11
N VAL A 15 5.84 1.85 2.01
CA VAL A 15 4.51 1.65 1.39
C VAL A 15 3.57 0.91 2.34
N VAL A 16 4.06 -0.12 3.01
CA VAL A 16 3.29 -0.85 4.05
C VAL A 16 2.94 0.08 5.21
N GLY A 17 3.88 0.88 5.70
CA GLY A 17 3.66 1.82 6.80
C GLY A 17 2.62 2.89 6.48
N VAL A 18 2.68 3.49 5.29
CA VAL A 18 1.69 4.47 4.82
C VAL A 18 0.30 3.82 4.72
N PHE A 19 0.21 2.60 4.18
CA PHE A 19 -1.05 1.87 4.08
C PHE A 19 -1.64 1.55 5.47
N LEU A 20 -0.80 1.09 6.40
CA LEU A 20 -1.21 0.77 7.77
C LEU A 20 -1.69 2.03 8.51
N GLY A 21 -0.95 3.14 8.38
CA GLY A 21 -1.32 4.42 8.99
C GLY A 21 -2.65 4.96 8.48
N LYS A 22 -2.88 4.93 7.16
CA LYS A 22 -4.15 5.37 6.55
C LYS A 22 -5.32 4.47 6.94
N SER A 23 -5.09 3.16 7.03
CA SER A 23 -6.11 2.19 7.48
C SER A 23 -6.52 2.44 8.92
N VAL A 24 -5.54 2.64 9.83
CA VAL A 24 -5.80 2.95 11.25
C VAL A 24 -6.48 4.30 11.41
N TYR A 25 -6.06 5.32 10.67
CA TYR A 25 -6.68 6.65 10.72
C TYR A 25 -8.15 6.60 10.29
N THR A 26 -8.45 5.91 9.20
CA THR A 26 -9.82 5.78 8.68
C THR A 26 -10.72 5.00 9.65
N TYR A 27 -10.17 3.98 10.33
CA TYR A 27 -10.89 3.24 11.37
C TYR A 27 -11.22 4.11 12.58
N TYR A 28 -10.26 4.95 13.01
CA TYR A 28 -10.45 5.87 14.13
C TYR A 28 -11.49 6.95 13.82
N ASP A 29 -11.42 7.53 12.62
CA ASP A 29 -12.37 8.54 12.13
C ASP A 29 -13.80 8.00 12.06
N TYR A 30 -13.98 6.77 11.56
CA TYR A 30 -15.27 6.10 11.53
C TYR A 30 -15.84 5.84 12.94
N THR A 31 -14.98 5.42 13.88
CA THR A 31 -15.40 5.19 15.27
C THR A 31 -15.81 6.49 15.97
N ALA A 32 -15.18 7.62 15.61
CA ALA A 32 -15.48 8.93 16.18
C ALA A 32 -16.76 9.57 15.60
N HIS A 33 -17.11 9.29 14.34
CA HIS A 33 -18.28 9.88 13.69
C HIS A 33 -19.13 8.87 12.90
N PRO A 34 -19.77 7.89 13.58
CA PRO A 34 -20.56 6.86 12.90
C PRO A 34 -21.76 7.44 12.11
N GLY A 35 -22.42 8.48 12.63
CA GLY A 35 -23.63 9.05 12.03
C GLY A 35 -23.45 9.70 10.64
N LEU A 36 -22.23 10.11 10.28
CA LEU A 36 -21.95 10.65 8.95
C LEU A 36 -21.91 9.58 7.87
N TYR A 37 -21.52 8.35 8.22
CA TYR A 37 -21.40 7.24 7.28
C TYR A 37 -22.67 6.38 7.21
N GLU A 38 -23.53 6.42 8.23
CA GLU A 38 -24.87 5.79 8.20
C GLU A 38 -25.81 6.46 7.19
N THR A 39 -25.56 7.73 6.85
CA THR A 39 -26.37 8.50 5.89
C THR A 39 -26.05 8.14 4.44
N TRP A 40 -24.86 7.57 4.18
CA TRP A 40 -24.44 7.19 2.84
C TRP A 40 -24.68 5.69 2.61
N SER A 41 -25.44 5.33 1.57
CA SER A 41 -25.70 3.94 1.20
C SER A 41 -24.45 3.16 0.75
N ALA A 42 -23.29 3.82 0.65
CA ALA A 42 -22.03 3.21 0.26
C ALA A 42 -21.28 2.71 1.51
N PRO A 43 -20.76 1.47 1.51
CA PRO A 43 -20.06 0.94 2.67
C PRO A 43 -18.81 1.78 3.00
N TRP A 44 -18.66 2.16 4.27
CA TRP A 44 -17.53 2.97 4.78
C TRP A 44 -16.15 2.36 4.48
N TYR A 45 -16.08 1.03 4.35
CA TYR A 45 -14.84 0.31 4.02
C TYR A 45 -14.45 0.41 2.53
N THR A 46 -15.30 0.96 1.65
CA THR A 46 -14.99 1.08 0.22
C THR A 46 -13.76 1.95 -0.04
N GLY A 47 -13.57 3.04 0.73
CA GLY A 47 -12.37 3.87 0.67
C GLY A 47 -11.12 3.08 1.04
N ILE A 48 -11.18 2.34 2.15
CA ILE A 48 -10.08 1.47 2.63
C ILE A 48 -9.76 0.39 1.59
N LEU A 49 -10.79 -0.21 0.97
CA LEU A 49 -10.63 -1.23 -0.04
C LEU A 49 -9.94 -0.66 -1.30
N ARG A 50 -10.36 0.52 -1.75
CA ARG A 50 -9.78 1.21 -2.91
C ARG A 50 -8.33 1.59 -2.67
N ASP A 51 -8.03 2.17 -1.50
CA ASP A 51 -6.66 2.47 -1.07
C ASP A 51 -5.81 1.20 -0.96
N GLY A 52 -6.39 0.09 -0.47
CA GLY A 52 -5.73 -1.21 -0.41
C GLY A 52 -5.37 -1.79 -1.78
N VAL A 53 -6.28 -1.66 -2.76
CA VAL A 53 -5.99 -2.05 -4.14
C VAL A 53 -4.87 -1.20 -4.72
N ILE A 54 -4.87 0.12 -4.49
CA ILE A 54 -3.82 1.02 -4.97
C ILE A 54 -2.46 0.65 -4.34
N ALA A 55 -2.42 0.40 -3.02
CA ALA A 55 -1.23 -0.02 -2.33
C ALA A 55 -0.71 -1.38 -2.85
N ALA A 56 -1.60 -2.35 -3.08
CA ALA A 56 -1.24 -3.66 -3.64
C ALA A 56 -0.66 -3.54 -5.05
N VAL A 57 -1.24 -2.68 -5.90
CA VAL A 57 -0.73 -2.40 -7.25
C VAL A 57 0.67 -1.77 -7.19
N LEU A 58 0.89 -0.79 -6.31
CA LEU A 58 2.21 -0.16 -6.15
C LEU A 58 3.29 -1.15 -5.69
N ILE A 59 2.94 -2.05 -4.76
CA ILE A 59 3.85 -3.12 -4.30
C ILE A 59 4.17 -4.06 -5.46
N ALA A 60 3.16 -4.50 -6.22
CA ALA A 60 3.33 -5.41 -7.35
C ALA A 60 4.22 -4.80 -8.45
N VAL A 61 3.99 -3.53 -8.80
CA VAL A 61 4.81 -2.79 -9.79
C VAL A 61 6.26 -2.71 -9.32
N THR A 62 6.49 -2.38 -8.04
CA THR A 62 7.85 -2.27 -7.48
C THR A 62 8.58 -3.62 -7.52
N LEU A 63 7.89 -4.71 -7.17
CA LEU A 63 8.44 -6.06 -7.25
C LEU A 63 8.75 -6.47 -8.69
N ALA A 64 7.85 -6.15 -9.64
CA ALA A 64 8.05 -6.44 -11.06
C ALA A 64 9.29 -5.71 -11.61
N VAL A 65 9.44 -4.42 -11.32
CA VAL A 65 10.63 -3.64 -11.72
C VAL A 65 11.90 -4.26 -11.13
N ARG A 66 11.90 -4.59 -9.83
CA ARG A 66 13.05 -5.23 -9.18
C ARG A 66 13.39 -6.58 -9.81
N TRP A 67 12.39 -7.38 -10.16
CA TRP A 67 12.58 -8.67 -10.81
C TRP A 67 13.18 -8.55 -12.22
N VAL A 68 12.71 -7.58 -13.01
CA VAL A 68 13.24 -7.27 -14.35
C VAL A 68 14.72 -6.87 -14.27
N ILE A 69 15.08 -6.00 -13.33
CA ILE A 69 16.48 -5.58 -13.11
C ILE A 69 17.35 -6.78 -12.74
N GLN A 70 16.91 -7.63 -11.80
CA GLN A 70 17.64 -8.84 -11.42
C GLN A 70 17.78 -9.85 -12.57
N ARG A 71 16.78 -9.96 -13.44
CA ARG A 71 16.87 -10.82 -14.64
C ARG A 71 17.87 -10.30 -15.65
N LYS A 72 17.93 -8.98 -15.88
CA LYS A 72 18.94 -8.37 -16.76
C LYS A 72 20.36 -8.59 -16.23
N MET A 73 20.59 -8.34 -14.94
CA MET A 73 21.90 -8.50 -14.31
C MET A 73 22.41 -9.95 -14.19
N ARG A 74 21.56 -10.95 -14.44
CA ARG A 74 21.94 -12.38 -14.43
C ARG A 74 22.32 -12.88 -15.84
N LYS A 75 21.96 -12.12 -16.88
CA LYS A 75 22.24 -12.47 -18.28
C LYS A 75 23.55 -11.89 -18.79
N GLU A 76 24.10 -10.89 -18.10
CA GLU A 76 25.50 -10.44 -18.22
C GLU A 76 26.36 -11.17 -17.19
#